data_AF-A0A7C8F9V6-F1
#
_entry.id   AF-A0A7C8F9V6-F1
#
_cell.length_a   1.000
_cell.length_b   1.000
_cell.length_c   1.000
_cell.angle_alpha   90.00
_cell.angle_beta   90.00
_cell.angle_gamma   90.00
#
_symmetry.space_group_name_H-M   'P 1'
#
loop_
_entity.id
_entity.type
_entity.pdbx_description
1 polymer ?
#
loop_
_entity_poly.entity_id
_entity_poly.type
_entity_poly.pdbx_seq_one_letter_code
_entity_poly.pdbx_strand_id
1 'polypeptide(L)'
;MKLATYITFLISACLTLSACASGPARLATGNGDAGQVKNVIFMLSDGTTNEAWPLARWVKGERLASDEILSGAIRTYGADSIITDSAPGSTSYATGQKGSDKGISVSPWHVTIAGVEFDAARQYVPLATVLEGARLTGRATGVVATSNLQHATPADFTAHTHDRSDYTEIGEQQVYQNIDVLLAGGEQYLLPTGTGTGVRTDKENLVEVITSRGYTYVTNRDQMLAASGRKIFGMFAKDAMAYDIDRTTFAPGEPSLAEMTATALDTLSKSVQGSEKGFFLFVEGSKVDWGAHANDPAAVVSELLSYDRAVKVALDFAKRDGNTLLICVSDHTTGGLSIGVRSDPNYSTTDDDFVVGPLRKARLSGEGVGRLLGKDASQATIKEIFAQQWGITDLSSSEIASIQLAPFGVAQQNVIVAILSQRARIGWTTNGHTGGDPFLFSFGPGRISGLWENIDIGRYVAKKLGFTFAEINSRLFVEASSAFQAAGFSTVIDKNDATNPVLVVKKGGSQARLPISKNIVLVHGKSIELEGVVVLAEKLNKVYLPRQAIEIVEKELMF
;
A
#
# COMPACT_ATOMS: atom_id res chain seq x y z
N MET A 1 22.97 81.22 38.25
CA MET A 1 22.05 80.09 38.52
C MET A 1 22.69 78.84 37.94
N LYS A 2 22.81 77.78 38.75
CA LYS A 2 23.82 76.72 38.61
C LYS A 2 23.60 75.80 37.39
N LEU A 3 24.70 75.59 36.68
CA LEU A 3 24.97 74.58 35.64
C LEU A 3 24.68 73.16 36.13
N ALA A 4 24.10 72.33 35.26
CA ALA A 4 24.08 70.87 35.40
C ALA A 4 24.71 70.20 34.17
N THR A 5 25.98 69.83 34.38
CA THR A 5 26.81 68.76 33.83
C THR A 5 26.23 67.80 32.78
N TYR A 6 26.88 67.75 31.61
CA TYR A 6 26.86 66.63 30.66
C TYR A 6 27.85 65.54 31.12
N ILE A 7 27.42 64.29 31.23
CA ILE A 7 28.31 63.10 31.26
C ILE A 7 27.78 62.05 30.30
N THR A 8 28.65 61.68 29.38
CA THR A 8 28.56 60.63 28.38
C THR A 8 28.54 59.24 29.04
N PHE A 9 27.67 58.34 28.57
CA PHE A 9 27.85 56.89 28.75
C PHE A 9 27.53 56.18 27.43
N LEU A 10 28.56 55.61 26.81
CA LEU A 10 28.43 54.58 25.78
C LEU A 10 27.86 53.31 26.44
N ILE A 11 26.75 52.79 25.92
CA ILE A 11 26.31 51.43 26.20
C ILE A 11 26.25 50.68 24.87
N SER A 12 27.17 49.72 24.76
CA SER A 12 27.26 48.72 23.69
C SER A 12 26.02 47.84 23.74
N ALA A 13 25.20 47.85 22.68
CA ALA A 13 24.06 46.96 22.55
C ALA A 13 24.54 45.60 22.00
N CYS A 14 24.67 44.61 22.89
CA CYS A 14 24.75 43.21 22.51
C CYS A 14 23.42 42.78 21.87
N LEU A 15 23.43 42.56 20.55
CA LEU A 15 22.38 41.79 19.86
C LEU A 15 22.50 40.32 20.23
N THR A 16 21.62 39.83 21.10
CA THR A 16 21.33 38.39 21.22
C THR A 16 20.26 38.04 20.19
N LEU A 17 20.67 37.42 19.07
CA LEU A 17 19.78 36.69 18.18
C LEU A 17 19.27 35.43 18.92
N SER A 18 18.10 35.52 19.54
CA SER A 18 17.31 34.34 19.87
C SER A 18 16.65 33.83 18.60
N ALA A 19 17.25 32.80 18.00
CA ALA A 19 16.59 31.99 16.99
C ALA A 19 15.43 31.24 17.66
N CYS A 20 14.20 31.74 17.48
CA CYS A 20 12.99 30.96 17.74
C CYS A 20 12.88 29.89 16.64
N ALA A 21 13.37 28.69 16.91
CA ALA A 21 13.04 27.51 16.15
C ALA A 21 11.56 27.18 16.40
N SER A 22 10.67 27.73 15.58
CA SER A 22 9.28 27.30 15.50
C SER A 22 9.23 26.01 14.65
N GLY A 23 9.38 24.86 15.31
CA GLY A 23 8.92 23.59 14.74
C GLY A 23 7.40 23.63 14.52
N PRO A 24 6.85 22.86 13.56
CA PRO A 24 5.42 22.80 13.35
C PRO A 24 4.72 22.37 14.65
N ALA A 25 3.70 23.14 15.05
CA ALA A 25 2.92 22.87 16.24
C ALA A 25 2.31 21.46 16.17
N ARG A 26 2.56 20.62 17.18
CA ARG A 26 1.89 19.32 17.32
C ARG A 26 0.39 19.56 17.45
N LEU A 27 -0.37 19.04 16.50
CA LEU A 27 -1.83 19.13 16.48
C LEU A 27 -2.44 18.25 17.57
N ALA A 28 -3.54 18.74 18.14
CA ALA A 28 -4.18 18.23 19.34
C ALA A 28 -4.65 16.76 19.19
N THR A 29 -4.44 15.97 20.24
CA THR A 29 -4.99 14.62 20.34
C THR A 29 -6.44 14.71 20.80
N GLY A 30 -7.38 14.31 19.94
CA GLY A 30 -8.78 14.12 20.33
C GLY A 30 -8.87 13.00 21.37
N ASN A 31 -9.60 13.23 22.47
CA ASN A 31 -9.94 12.22 23.46
C ASN A 31 -10.86 11.16 22.83
N GLY A 32 -10.26 10.13 22.22
CA GLY A 32 -10.92 8.89 21.83
C GLY A 32 -11.14 7.98 23.03
N ASP A 33 -12.31 7.34 23.06
CA ASP A 33 -12.84 6.48 24.12
C ASP A 33 -11.81 5.52 24.76
N ALA A 34 -11.90 5.32 26.07
CA ALA A 34 -10.93 4.63 26.93
C ALA A 34 -10.91 3.08 26.76
N GLY A 35 -11.57 2.55 25.73
CA GLY A 35 -11.61 1.13 25.42
C GLY A 35 -10.27 0.57 24.94
N GLN A 36 -9.98 -0.68 25.28
CA GLN A 36 -8.76 -1.38 24.85
C GLN A 36 -8.85 -1.73 23.35
N VAL A 37 -7.86 -1.30 22.56
CA VAL A 37 -7.75 -1.70 21.15
C VAL A 37 -7.13 -3.10 21.09
N LYS A 38 -7.93 -4.08 20.65
CA LYS A 38 -7.47 -5.45 20.43
C LYS A 38 -7.10 -5.69 18.98
N ASN A 39 -7.95 -5.22 18.07
CA ASN A 39 -7.79 -5.38 16.62
C ASN A 39 -7.55 -4.03 15.95
N VAL A 40 -6.76 -4.04 14.88
CA VAL A 40 -6.62 -2.89 13.98
C VAL A 40 -6.98 -3.34 12.56
N ILE A 41 -7.93 -2.65 11.94
CA ILE A 41 -8.19 -2.72 10.52
C ILE A 41 -7.67 -1.42 9.91
N PHE A 42 -6.67 -1.54 9.05
CA PHE A 42 -6.05 -0.43 8.34
C PHE A 42 -6.42 -0.52 6.87
N MET A 43 -7.22 0.42 6.39
CA MET A 43 -7.69 0.44 5.01
C MET A 43 -7.06 1.60 4.24
N LEU A 44 -6.70 1.36 2.99
CA LEU A 44 -6.07 2.36 2.12
C LEU A 44 -6.77 2.37 0.76
N SER A 45 -7.25 3.53 0.33
CA SER A 45 -7.73 3.74 -1.04
C SER A 45 -6.64 4.46 -1.82
N ASP A 46 -5.90 3.76 -2.68
CA ASP A 46 -4.69 4.28 -3.34
C ASP A 46 -5.06 5.51 -4.20
N GLY A 47 -4.27 6.59 -4.11
CA GLY A 47 -4.40 7.78 -4.97
C GLY A 47 -5.74 8.54 -4.92
N THR A 48 -6.51 8.40 -3.85
CA THR A 48 -7.89 8.92 -3.79
C THR A 48 -7.93 10.41 -3.46
N THR A 49 -8.11 11.22 -4.50
CA THR A 49 -8.35 12.67 -4.42
C THR A 49 -9.68 13.00 -3.71
N ASN A 50 -9.72 14.09 -2.93
CA ASN A 50 -10.88 14.44 -2.10
C ASN A 50 -12.18 14.63 -2.92
N GLU A 51 -12.07 15.14 -4.13
CA GLU A 51 -13.17 15.36 -5.09
C GLU A 51 -13.80 14.04 -5.60
N ALA A 52 -13.10 12.92 -5.51
CA ALA A 52 -13.65 11.61 -5.89
C ALA A 52 -14.79 11.17 -4.94
N TRP A 53 -14.71 11.53 -3.65
CA TRP A 53 -15.73 11.18 -2.64
C TRP A 53 -17.12 11.81 -2.91
N PRO A 54 -17.26 13.14 -3.12
CA PRO A 54 -18.53 13.71 -3.54
C PRO A 54 -18.99 13.19 -4.90
N LEU A 55 -18.07 12.96 -5.86
CA LEU A 55 -18.44 12.40 -7.16
C LEU A 55 -19.08 11.02 -7.01
N ALA A 56 -18.46 10.12 -6.24
CA ALA A 56 -19.01 8.80 -5.96
C ALA A 56 -20.36 8.88 -5.23
N ARG A 57 -20.53 9.79 -4.25
CA ARG A 57 -21.84 10.05 -3.61
C ARG A 57 -22.92 10.43 -4.61
N TRP A 58 -22.63 11.38 -5.51
CA TRP A 58 -23.61 11.82 -6.50
C TRP A 58 -23.97 10.71 -7.49
N VAL A 59 -22.99 9.95 -7.98
CA VAL A 59 -23.26 8.81 -8.87
C VAL A 59 -24.12 7.76 -8.16
N LYS A 60 -23.77 7.41 -6.91
CA LYS A 60 -24.49 6.44 -6.08
C LYS A 60 -25.91 6.89 -5.72
N GLY A 61 -26.11 8.19 -5.51
CA GLY A 61 -27.39 8.78 -5.09
C GLY A 61 -27.70 8.64 -3.59
N GLU A 62 -26.75 8.14 -2.79
CA GLU A 62 -26.88 7.98 -1.34
C GLU A 62 -25.54 8.22 -0.64
N ARG A 63 -25.58 8.22 0.70
CA ARG A 63 -24.36 8.32 1.53
C ARG A 63 -23.45 7.10 1.34
N LEU A 64 -22.16 7.34 1.49
CA LEU A 64 -21.13 6.30 1.58
C LEU A 64 -21.04 5.78 3.02
N ALA A 65 -20.62 4.53 3.20
CA ALA A 65 -20.34 3.99 4.53
C ALA A 65 -19.22 4.80 5.21
N SER A 66 -18.22 5.24 4.45
CA SER A 66 -17.14 6.10 4.91
C SER A 66 -17.63 7.46 5.45
N ASP A 67 -18.79 7.97 5.01
CA ASP A 67 -19.32 9.26 5.50
C ASP A 67 -19.65 9.25 6.99
N GLU A 68 -19.87 8.07 7.59
CA GLU A 68 -20.13 7.94 9.04
C GLU A 68 -18.86 8.17 9.87
N ILE A 69 -17.69 7.94 9.28
CA ILE A 69 -16.41 7.83 9.97
C ILE A 69 -15.38 8.85 9.49
N LEU A 70 -15.77 9.80 8.63
CA LEU A 70 -14.92 10.93 8.23
C LEU A 70 -14.52 11.75 9.46
N SER A 71 -13.22 11.96 9.63
CA SER A 71 -12.65 12.46 10.90
C SER A 71 -11.56 13.52 10.73
N GLY A 72 -11.01 13.70 9.53
CA GLY A 72 -9.95 14.67 9.30
C GLY A 72 -9.28 14.56 7.93
N ALA A 73 -7.99 14.87 7.89
CA ALA A 73 -7.16 14.81 6.69
C ALA A 73 -5.73 14.35 7.04
N ILE A 74 -4.94 13.99 6.03
CA ILE A 74 -3.61 13.40 6.19
C ILE A 74 -2.62 14.09 5.27
N ARG A 75 -1.44 14.45 5.81
CA ARG A 75 -0.29 14.89 5.02
C ARG A 75 0.54 13.68 4.60
N THR A 76 0.77 13.53 3.30
CA THR A 76 1.31 12.28 2.74
C THR A 76 2.68 12.38 2.07
N TYR A 77 3.33 13.54 2.08
CA TYR A 77 4.64 13.74 1.45
C TYR A 77 5.69 12.67 1.85
N GLY A 78 6.62 12.35 0.94
CA GLY A 78 7.74 11.44 1.16
C GLY A 78 9.01 12.15 1.64
N ALA A 79 10.12 11.45 1.77
CA ALA A 79 11.40 12.07 2.14
C ALA A 79 11.98 12.97 1.04
N ASP A 80 11.65 12.67 -0.23
CA ASP A 80 12.29 13.28 -1.41
C ASP A 80 11.35 14.21 -2.20
N SER A 81 10.06 14.23 -1.87
CA SER A 81 9.04 14.95 -2.64
C SER A 81 7.80 15.26 -1.82
N ILE A 82 7.23 16.45 -2.04
CA ILE A 82 5.90 16.84 -1.52
C ILE A 82 4.75 16.11 -2.24
N ILE A 83 5.02 15.56 -3.43
CA ILE A 83 4.13 14.69 -4.20
C ILE A 83 4.73 13.28 -4.08
N THR A 84 4.23 12.51 -3.12
CA THR A 84 4.77 11.16 -2.87
C THR A 84 4.34 10.18 -3.95
N ASP A 85 5.16 9.17 -4.18
CA ASP A 85 4.77 7.90 -4.81
C ASP A 85 4.12 6.96 -3.76
N SER A 86 3.43 5.90 -4.19
CA SER A 86 2.75 4.93 -3.29
C SER A 86 3.74 4.28 -2.33
N ALA A 87 4.93 3.88 -2.82
CA ALA A 87 5.98 3.26 -2.01
C ALA A 87 6.43 4.14 -0.80
N PRO A 88 6.95 5.37 -0.99
CA PRO A 88 7.25 6.24 0.15
C PRO A 88 6.03 6.67 0.98
N GLY A 89 4.85 6.77 0.34
CA GLY A 89 3.59 7.13 0.99
C GLY A 89 3.14 6.06 2.00
N SER A 90 3.17 4.80 1.58
CA SER A 90 2.76 3.63 2.35
C SER A 90 3.84 3.11 3.29
N THR A 91 5.14 3.18 2.92
CA THR A 91 6.28 3.00 3.84
C THR A 91 6.11 3.86 5.10
N SER A 92 5.62 5.09 4.95
CA SER A 92 5.42 6.00 6.08
C SER A 92 4.36 5.49 7.07
N TYR A 93 3.26 4.93 6.58
CA TYR A 93 2.25 4.27 7.42
C TYR A 93 2.79 2.96 8.02
N ALA A 94 3.53 2.18 7.24
CA ALA A 94 4.01 0.87 7.65
C ALA A 94 5.12 0.95 8.72
N THR A 95 6.00 1.95 8.65
CA THR A 95 7.24 1.99 9.46
C THR A 95 7.33 3.16 10.42
N GLY A 96 6.43 4.15 10.29
CA GLY A 96 6.51 5.39 11.05
C GLY A 96 7.74 6.24 10.71
N GLN A 97 8.35 6.03 9.54
CA GLN A 97 9.44 6.84 8.99
C GLN A 97 9.16 7.19 7.54
N LYS A 98 9.61 8.36 7.09
CA LYS A 98 9.48 8.77 5.70
C LYS A 98 10.36 7.88 4.81
N GLY A 99 9.82 7.43 3.68
CA GLY A 99 10.56 6.69 2.66
C GLY A 99 11.06 7.59 1.52
N SER A 100 12.09 7.12 0.80
CA SER A 100 12.51 7.68 -0.48
C SER A 100 11.72 7.04 -1.63
N ASP A 101 11.70 7.71 -2.79
CA ASP A 101 11.01 7.20 -3.98
C ASP A 101 11.41 5.75 -4.31
N LYS A 102 10.43 4.91 -4.67
CA LYS A 102 10.55 3.46 -4.94
C LYS A 102 10.94 2.56 -3.76
N GLY A 103 11.31 3.10 -2.60
CA GLY A 103 11.72 2.29 -1.46
C GLY A 103 10.56 1.57 -0.81
N ILE A 104 10.73 0.27 -0.56
CA ILE A 104 9.77 -0.58 0.14
C ILE A 104 10.31 -0.84 1.56
N SER A 105 9.73 -0.17 2.56
CA SER A 105 10.03 -0.32 3.99
C SER A 105 11.53 -0.42 4.31
N VAL A 106 12.29 0.50 3.75
CA VAL A 106 13.70 0.73 4.04
C VAL A 106 13.90 2.20 4.39
N SER A 107 14.95 2.47 5.16
CA SER A 107 15.31 3.82 5.58
C SER A 107 15.62 4.70 4.37
N PRO A 108 15.20 5.97 4.38
CA PRO A 108 15.39 6.87 3.24
C PRO A 108 16.88 7.00 2.92
N TRP A 109 17.21 7.24 1.66
CA TRP A 109 18.60 7.41 1.19
C TRP A 109 18.81 8.71 0.45
N HIS A 110 17.72 9.41 0.15
CA HIS A 110 17.67 10.74 -0.37
C HIS A 110 16.70 11.50 0.52
N VAL A 111 17.00 12.75 0.88
CA VAL A 111 16.09 13.56 1.71
C VAL A 111 16.20 15.00 1.23
N THR A 112 15.12 15.50 0.66
CA THR A 112 15.05 16.85 0.08
C THR A 112 14.03 17.73 0.80
N ILE A 113 13.12 17.12 1.59
CA ILE A 113 12.07 17.82 2.31
C ILE A 113 12.58 18.30 3.67
N ALA A 114 12.47 19.61 3.90
CA ALA A 114 12.86 20.23 5.15
C ALA A 114 12.06 19.65 6.35
N GLY A 115 12.76 19.33 7.43
CA GLY A 115 12.16 18.81 8.67
C GLY A 115 11.96 17.29 8.72
N VAL A 116 12.29 16.56 7.65
CA VAL A 116 12.34 15.09 7.70
C VAL A 116 13.57 14.65 8.50
N GLU A 117 13.33 13.85 9.55
CA GLU A 117 14.39 13.24 10.33
C GLU A 117 15.12 12.19 9.49
N PHE A 118 16.45 12.25 9.47
CA PHE A 118 17.29 11.38 8.66
C PHE A 118 18.61 11.05 9.35
N ASP A 119 18.94 9.77 9.40
CA ASP A 119 20.25 9.28 9.80
C ASP A 119 20.97 8.70 8.57
N ALA A 120 21.94 9.45 8.05
CA ALA A 120 22.72 9.06 6.88
C ALA A 120 23.49 7.74 7.06
N ALA A 121 23.81 7.34 8.30
CA ALA A 121 24.44 6.05 8.58
C ALA A 121 23.47 4.87 8.40
N ARG A 122 22.16 5.14 8.35
CA ARG A 122 21.09 4.15 8.22
C ARG A 122 20.42 4.11 6.86
N GLN A 123 20.89 4.86 5.86
CA GLN A 123 20.35 4.80 4.49
C GLN A 123 20.21 3.35 4.00
N TYR A 124 19.11 3.01 3.32
CA TYR A 124 18.78 1.67 2.81
C TYR A 124 18.63 0.55 3.85
N VAL A 125 18.76 0.83 5.16
CA VAL A 125 18.56 -0.19 6.20
C VAL A 125 17.08 -0.57 6.24
N PRO A 126 16.72 -1.87 6.22
CA PRO A 126 15.33 -2.31 6.35
C PRO A 126 14.69 -1.79 7.64
N LEU A 127 13.41 -1.46 7.54
CA LEU A 127 12.60 -0.89 8.61
C LEU A 127 11.45 -1.83 8.94
N ALA A 128 11.32 -2.15 10.23
CA ALA A 128 10.24 -2.98 10.73
C ALA A 128 8.88 -2.38 10.44
N THR A 129 7.95 -3.22 10.01
CA THR A 129 6.59 -2.79 9.68
C THR A 129 5.64 -2.98 10.84
N VAL A 130 4.49 -2.29 10.80
CA VAL A 130 3.42 -2.50 11.79
C VAL A 130 2.89 -3.93 11.76
N LEU A 131 2.89 -4.58 10.60
CA LEU A 131 2.46 -5.96 10.43
C LEU A 131 3.42 -6.92 11.13
N GLU A 132 4.73 -6.72 10.96
CA GLU A 132 5.74 -7.52 11.65
C GLU A 132 5.66 -7.34 13.17
N GLY A 133 5.52 -6.10 13.64
CA GLY A 133 5.30 -5.82 15.06
C GLY A 133 4.01 -6.44 15.61
N ALA A 134 2.92 -6.43 14.84
CA ALA A 134 1.67 -7.11 15.21
C ALA A 134 1.90 -8.62 15.37
N ARG A 135 2.54 -9.27 14.40
CA ARG A 135 2.87 -10.71 14.45
C ARG A 135 3.76 -11.04 15.64
N LEU A 136 4.82 -10.27 15.87
CA LEU A 136 5.77 -10.51 16.97
C LEU A 136 5.19 -10.24 18.36
N THR A 137 4.08 -9.52 18.45
CA THR A 137 3.28 -9.37 19.69
C THR A 137 2.18 -10.44 19.81
N GLY A 138 2.20 -11.45 18.95
CA GLY A 138 1.33 -12.62 19.02
C GLY A 138 -0.04 -12.46 18.35
N ARG A 139 -0.22 -11.43 17.52
CA ARG A 139 -1.47 -11.19 16.78
C ARG A 139 -1.47 -11.91 15.44
N ALA A 140 -2.68 -12.22 14.96
CA ALA A 140 -2.85 -12.67 13.58
C ALA A 140 -2.64 -11.51 12.60
N THR A 141 -2.18 -11.78 11.39
CA THR A 141 -1.93 -10.75 10.39
C THR A 141 -2.51 -11.08 9.02
N GLY A 142 -3.03 -10.08 8.33
CA GLY A 142 -3.52 -10.25 6.97
C GLY A 142 -3.35 -9.04 6.07
N VAL A 143 -3.33 -9.30 4.78
CA VAL A 143 -3.21 -8.33 3.69
C VAL A 143 -4.21 -8.69 2.59
N VAL A 144 -4.97 -7.70 2.15
CA VAL A 144 -5.93 -7.79 1.05
C VAL A 144 -5.67 -6.63 0.09
N ALA A 145 -5.61 -6.89 -1.21
CA ALA A 145 -5.42 -5.85 -2.23
C ALA A 145 -6.12 -6.22 -3.55
N THR A 146 -6.47 -5.23 -4.38
CA THR A 146 -6.97 -5.47 -5.75
C THR A 146 -5.88 -5.39 -6.81
N SER A 147 -4.71 -4.84 -6.49
CA SER A 147 -3.50 -4.98 -7.30
C SER A 147 -2.90 -6.39 -7.20
N ASN A 148 -1.74 -6.60 -7.84
CA ASN A 148 -0.88 -7.72 -7.46
C ASN A 148 -0.37 -7.53 -6.02
N LEU A 149 -0.18 -8.63 -5.30
CA LEU A 149 0.29 -8.61 -3.90
C LEU A 149 1.65 -7.91 -3.74
N GLN A 150 2.49 -7.98 -4.77
CA GLN A 150 3.85 -7.44 -4.79
C GLN A 150 3.88 -5.93 -5.09
N HIS A 151 2.74 -5.32 -5.41
CA HIS A 151 2.65 -3.89 -5.64
C HIS A 151 3.11 -3.11 -4.40
N ALA A 152 3.58 -1.87 -4.59
CA ALA A 152 4.29 -1.13 -3.53
C ALA A 152 3.53 -1.05 -2.21
N THR A 153 2.26 -0.67 -2.26
CA THR A 153 1.44 -0.46 -1.07
C THR A 153 1.30 -1.71 -0.18
N PRO A 154 0.90 -2.90 -0.67
CA PRO A 154 0.95 -4.13 0.13
C PRO A 154 2.39 -4.57 0.46
N ALA A 155 3.35 -4.34 -0.44
CA ALA A 155 4.75 -4.66 -0.22
C ALA A 155 5.35 -3.88 0.97
N ASP A 156 4.98 -2.61 1.17
CA ASP A 156 5.46 -1.79 2.29
C ASP A 156 5.12 -2.40 3.65
N PHE A 157 4.05 -3.17 3.77
CA PHE A 157 3.72 -3.86 5.02
C PHE A 157 4.40 -5.23 5.15
N THR A 158 4.97 -5.77 4.07
CA THR A 158 5.28 -7.21 3.96
C THR A 158 6.66 -7.55 3.39
N ALA A 159 7.44 -6.59 2.96
CA ALA A 159 8.75 -6.80 2.35
C ALA A 159 9.68 -5.60 2.59
N HIS A 160 10.94 -5.79 2.23
CA HIS A 160 12.00 -4.78 2.33
C HIS A 160 12.89 -4.82 1.10
N THR A 161 12.86 -3.76 0.30
CA THR A 161 13.78 -3.59 -0.83
C THR A 161 13.88 -2.12 -1.21
N HIS A 162 14.95 -1.74 -1.91
CA HIS A 162 15.12 -0.36 -2.37
C HIS A 162 14.43 -0.08 -3.72
N ASP A 163 13.89 -1.12 -4.37
CA ASP A 163 13.24 -1.02 -5.67
C ASP A 163 11.89 -1.74 -5.65
N ARG A 164 10.79 -0.97 -5.64
CA ARG A 164 9.41 -1.46 -5.74
C ARG A 164 9.15 -2.34 -6.96
N SER A 165 10.03 -2.34 -7.95
CA SER A 165 9.88 -3.13 -9.19
C SER A 165 10.38 -4.58 -9.02
N ASP A 166 11.08 -4.92 -7.93
CA ASP A 166 11.56 -6.28 -7.69
C ASP A 166 10.45 -7.19 -7.14
N TYR A 167 9.42 -7.40 -7.96
CA TYR A 167 8.26 -8.21 -7.57
C TYR A 167 8.63 -9.66 -7.28
N THR A 168 9.70 -10.18 -7.86
CA THR A 168 10.16 -11.55 -7.55
C THR A 168 10.78 -11.64 -6.16
N GLU A 169 11.63 -10.69 -5.76
CA GLU A 169 12.17 -10.62 -4.40
C GLU A 169 11.05 -10.34 -3.38
N ILE A 170 10.18 -9.37 -3.65
CA ILE A 170 9.04 -9.01 -2.79
C ILE A 170 8.13 -10.21 -2.58
N GLY A 171 7.75 -10.91 -3.67
CA GLY A 171 6.90 -12.09 -3.60
C GLY A 171 7.50 -13.24 -2.79
N GLU A 172 8.83 -13.40 -2.83
CA GLU A 172 9.54 -14.36 -2.00
C GLU A 172 9.47 -13.98 -0.52
N GLN A 173 9.81 -12.73 -0.17
CA GLN A 173 9.71 -12.24 1.21
C GLN A 173 8.29 -12.43 1.76
N GLN A 174 7.26 -12.09 0.99
CA GLN A 174 5.86 -12.25 1.38
C GLN A 174 5.48 -13.69 1.74
N VAL A 175 5.98 -14.68 0.99
CA VAL A 175 5.74 -16.11 1.26
C VAL A 175 6.44 -16.57 2.54
N TYR A 176 7.61 -16.00 2.84
CA TYR A 176 8.41 -16.35 4.01
C TYR A 176 8.12 -15.48 5.25
N GLN A 177 7.25 -14.46 5.17
CA GLN A 177 6.93 -13.55 6.29
C GLN A 177 5.92 -14.09 7.31
N ASN A 178 5.35 -15.28 7.07
CA ASN A 178 4.40 -15.95 7.97
C ASN A 178 3.12 -15.13 8.26
N ILE A 179 2.55 -14.52 7.22
CA ILE A 179 1.29 -13.77 7.28
C ILE A 179 0.12 -14.74 7.17
N ASP A 180 -0.89 -14.65 8.03
CA ASP A 180 -1.96 -15.67 8.08
C ASP A 180 -2.93 -15.59 6.88
N VAL A 181 -3.22 -14.39 6.38
CA VAL A 181 -4.14 -14.16 5.26
C VAL A 181 -3.52 -13.26 4.20
N LEU A 182 -3.44 -13.74 2.97
CA LEU A 182 -2.99 -12.96 1.80
C LEU A 182 -4.00 -13.16 0.67
N LEU A 183 -4.66 -12.10 0.21
CA LEU A 183 -5.71 -12.16 -0.82
C LEU A 183 -5.52 -11.02 -1.84
N ALA A 184 -5.07 -11.34 -3.05
CA ALA A 184 -4.78 -10.34 -4.09
C ALA A 184 -4.66 -10.97 -5.49
N GLY A 185 -4.23 -10.20 -6.48
CA GLY A 185 -3.65 -10.75 -7.71
C GLY A 185 -2.15 -11.07 -7.58
N GLY A 186 -1.47 -11.34 -8.71
CA GLY A 186 -0.01 -11.42 -8.78
C GLY A 186 0.57 -12.83 -8.87
N GLU A 187 -0.22 -13.84 -9.29
CA GLU A 187 0.23 -15.24 -9.33
C GLU A 187 1.52 -15.45 -10.16
N GLN A 188 1.74 -14.66 -11.21
CA GLN A 188 2.91 -14.80 -12.07
C GLN A 188 4.25 -14.66 -11.31
N TYR A 189 4.27 -13.88 -10.23
CA TYR A 189 5.47 -13.62 -9.43
C TYR A 189 5.80 -14.74 -8.43
N LEU A 190 4.92 -15.74 -8.30
CA LEU A 190 5.09 -16.90 -7.43
C LEU A 190 5.55 -18.16 -8.19
N LEU A 191 5.50 -18.13 -9.52
CA LEU A 191 5.74 -19.30 -10.37
C LEU A 191 7.01 -19.12 -11.22
N PRO A 192 7.78 -20.20 -11.44
CA PRO A 192 8.97 -20.14 -12.28
C PRO A 192 8.60 -20.02 -13.76
N THR A 193 9.49 -19.42 -14.54
CA THR A 193 9.36 -19.38 -16.01
C THR A 193 9.15 -20.79 -16.57
N GLY A 194 8.17 -20.95 -17.45
CA GLY A 194 7.77 -22.25 -18.01
C GLY A 194 6.67 -22.98 -17.23
N THR A 195 6.25 -22.47 -16.07
CA THR A 195 5.08 -22.97 -15.32
C THR A 195 3.94 -21.96 -15.40
N GLY A 196 2.90 -22.27 -16.17
CA GLY A 196 1.73 -21.40 -16.32
C GLY A 196 2.12 -19.99 -16.80
N THR A 197 1.76 -18.98 -16.03
CA THR A 197 2.09 -17.56 -16.30
C THR A 197 3.35 -17.09 -15.58
N GLY A 198 4.14 -17.99 -15.00
CA GLY A 198 5.28 -17.67 -14.14
C GLY A 198 6.37 -16.85 -14.82
N VAL A 199 6.94 -15.92 -14.05
CA VAL A 199 8.03 -15.03 -14.49
C VAL A 199 9.30 -15.14 -13.64
N ARG A 200 9.32 -15.96 -12.58
CA ARG A 200 10.51 -16.09 -11.72
C ARG A 200 11.64 -16.82 -12.46
N THR A 201 12.84 -16.24 -12.43
CA THR A 201 14.04 -16.78 -13.09
C THR A 201 14.95 -17.58 -12.15
N ASP A 202 14.70 -17.51 -10.84
CA ASP A 202 15.36 -18.27 -9.78
C ASP A 202 14.99 -19.77 -9.73
N LYS A 203 14.01 -20.18 -10.56
CA LYS A 203 13.45 -21.54 -10.66
C LYS A 203 12.66 -21.99 -9.43
N GLU A 204 12.30 -21.09 -8.52
CA GLU A 204 11.49 -21.42 -7.36
C GLU A 204 10.00 -21.47 -7.72
N ASN A 205 9.31 -22.49 -7.19
CA ASN A 205 7.86 -22.56 -7.18
C ASN A 205 7.35 -22.20 -5.78
N LEU A 206 7.00 -20.94 -5.58
CA LEU A 206 6.54 -20.46 -4.29
C LEU A 206 5.15 -20.97 -3.92
N VAL A 207 4.32 -21.40 -4.89
CA VAL A 207 3.03 -22.04 -4.60
C VAL A 207 3.22 -23.39 -3.89
N GLU A 208 4.27 -24.14 -4.25
CA GLU A 208 4.64 -25.36 -3.52
C GLU A 208 5.10 -25.03 -2.10
N VAL A 209 5.89 -23.96 -1.93
CA VAL A 209 6.31 -23.48 -0.60
C VAL A 209 5.10 -23.09 0.24
N ILE A 210 4.19 -22.29 -0.29
CA ILE A 210 2.93 -21.88 0.35
C ILE A 210 2.15 -23.11 0.83
N THR A 211 1.95 -24.10 -0.04
CA THR A 211 1.19 -25.31 0.29
C THR A 211 1.92 -26.14 1.37
N SER A 212 3.24 -26.28 1.25
CA SER A 212 4.06 -27.00 2.25
C SER A 212 4.04 -26.35 3.64
N ARG A 213 3.80 -25.03 3.69
CA ARG A 213 3.64 -24.25 4.92
C ARG A 213 2.21 -24.28 5.48
N GLY A 214 1.34 -25.10 4.90
CA GLY A 214 -0.01 -25.37 5.42
C GLY A 214 -1.05 -24.30 5.08
N TYR A 215 -0.81 -23.45 4.09
CA TYR A 215 -1.81 -22.52 3.59
C TYR A 215 -2.82 -23.26 2.71
N THR A 216 -4.09 -22.83 2.81
CA THR A 216 -5.06 -23.12 1.74
C THR A 216 -4.78 -22.16 0.59
N TYR A 217 -4.21 -22.67 -0.51
CA TYR A 217 -4.00 -21.89 -1.72
C TYR A 217 -5.28 -21.88 -2.57
N VAL A 218 -5.76 -20.68 -2.93
CA VAL A 218 -6.99 -20.50 -3.72
C VAL A 218 -6.74 -19.55 -4.89
N THR A 219 -7.40 -19.77 -6.03
CA THR A 219 -7.18 -18.96 -7.25
C THR A 219 -8.45 -18.36 -7.83
N ASN A 220 -9.60 -18.55 -7.18
CA ASN A 220 -10.86 -17.91 -7.59
C ASN A 220 -11.79 -17.71 -6.39
N ARG A 221 -12.85 -16.92 -6.63
CA ARG A 221 -13.89 -16.56 -5.67
C ARG A 221 -14.53 -17.77 -4.99
N ASP A 222 -14.90 -18.79 -5.75
CA ASP A 222 -15.62 -19.93 -5.19
C ASP A 222 -14.73 -20.77 -4.27
N GLN A 223 -13.47 -20.98 -4.66
CA GLN A 223 -12.47 -21.62 -3.80
C GLN A 223 -12.21 -20.81 -2.52
N MET A 224 -12.11 -19.47 -2.62
CA MET A 224 -11.94 -18.61 -1.46
C MET A 224 -13.11 -18.71 -0.49
N LEU A 225 -14.36 -18.67 -0.99
CA LEU A 225 -15.56 -18.76 -0.15
C LEU A 225 -15.74 -20.15 0.47
N ALA A 226 -15.21 -21.20 -0.17
CA ALA A 226 -15.22 -22.57 0.36
C ALA A 226 -14.08 -22.86 1.35
N ALA A 227 -13.07 -22.00 1.44
CA ALA A 227 -11.91 -22.22 2.30
C ALA A 227 -12.31 -22.15 3.79
N SER A 228 -11.87 -23.14 4.57
CA SER A 228 -12.16 -23.25 6.01
C SER A 228 -10.89 -23.36 6.88
N GLY A 229 -9.73 -23.00 6.31
CA GLY A 229 -8.44 -23.06 6.97
C GLY A 229 -8.14 -21.83 7.84
N ARG A 230 -7.14 -21.93 8.73
CA ARG A 230 -6.65 -20.80 9.54
C ARG A 230 -5.67 -19.91 8.80
N LYS A 231 -5.12 -20.41 7.70
CA LYS A 231 -4.21 -19.70 6.81
C LYS A 231 -4.68 -19.84 5.37
N ILE A 232 -4.78 -18.73 4.67
CA ILE A 232 -5.26 -18.68 3.29
C ILE A 232 -4.35 -17.77 2.47
N PHE A 233 -4.00 -18.25 1.28
CA PHE A 233 -3.21 -17.51 0.31
C PHE A 233 -3.96 -17.55 -1.02
N GLY A 234 -4.59 -16.44 -1.40
CA GLY A 234 -5.44 -16.32 -2.56
C GLY A 234 -4.83 -15.43 -3.63
N MET A 235 -4.56 -15.99 -4.80
CA MET A 235 -4.06 -15.27 -5.98
C MET A 235 -5.07 -15.34 -7.12
N PHE A 236 -5.84 -14.28 -7.33
CA PHE A 236 -7.05 -14.31 -8.17
C PHE A 236 -6.84 -13.86 -9.61
N ALA A 237 -5.65 -13.34 -9.91
CA ALA A 237 -5.28 -12.86 -11.23
C ALA A 237 -3.80 -13.11 -11.50
N LYS A 238 -3.43 -13.21 -12.78
CA LYS A 238 -2.04 -13.33 -13.23
C LYS A 238 -1.19 -12.18 -12.67
N ASP A 239 -1.70 -10.96 -12.78
CA ASP A 239 -1.10 -9.72 -12.31
C ASP A 239 -2.11 -9.01 -11.39
N ALA A 240 -2.40 -7.73 -11.57
CA ALA A 240 -3.53 -7.09 -10.89
C ALA A 240 -4.90 -7.66 -11.32
N MET A 241 -5.87 -7.54 -10.42
CA MET A 241 -7.27 -7.90 -10.67
C MET A 241 -7.93 -6.89 -11.63
N ALA A 242 -9.07 -7.27 -12.22
CA ALA A 242 -9.85 -6.38 -13.06
C ALA A 242 -10.37 -5.18 -12.27
N TYR A 243 -10.65 -4.06 -12.95
CA TYR A 243 -11.45 -3.00 -12.33
C TYR A 243 -12.81 -3.58 -11.93
N ASP A 244 -13.40 -3.12 -10.83
CA ASP A 244 -14.66 -3.66 -10.30
C ASP A 244 -15.81 -3.52 -11.30
N ILE A 245 -15.86 -2.43 -12.06
CA ILE A 245 -16.84 -2.22 -13.15
C ILE A 245 -16.67 -3.22 -14.31
N ASP A 246 -15.43 -3.67 -14.53
CA ASP A 246 -15.05 -4.57 -15.62
C ASP A 246 -15.11 -6.05 -15.20
N ARG A 247 -15.05 -6.32 -13.89
CA ARG A 247 -14.85 -7.64 -13.29
C ARG A 247 -15.90 -8.66 -13.73
N THR A 248 -17.18 -8.30 -13.72
CA THR A 248 -18.24 -9.24 -14.12
C THR A 248 -18.16 -9.65 -15.59
N THR A 249 -17.61 -8.79 -16.45
CA THR A 249 -17.51 -9.01 -17.89
C THR A 249 -16.25 -9.77 -18.26
N PHE A 250 -15.11 -9.42 -17.66
CA PHE A 250 -13.81 -9.92 -18.08
C PHE A 250 -13.14 -10.87 -17.09
N ALA A 251 -13.59 -10.91 -15.83
CA ALA A 251 -13.01 -11.73 -14.77
C ALA A 251 -14.06 -12.20 -13.74
N PRO A 252 -15.14 -12.90 -14.14
CA PRO A 252 -16.23 -13.27 -13.24
C PRO A 252 -15.80 -14.23 -12.11
N GLY A 253 -14.64 -14.87 -12.22
CA GLY A 253 -14.04 -15.71 -11.18
C GLY A 253 -13.30 -14.93 -10.09
N GLU A 254 -13.06 -13.63 -10.26
CA GLU A 254 -12.40 -12.79 -9.27
C GLU A 254 -13.39 -12.38 -8.15
N PRO A 255 -13.00 -12.50 -6.87
CA PRO A 255 -13.78 -11.96 -5.77
C PRO A 255 -13.75 -10.42 -5.75
N SER A 256 -14.78 -9.81 -5.18
CA SER A 256 -14.75 -8.38 -4.87
C SER A 256 -13.88 -8.08 -3.65
N LEU A 257 -13.41 -6.83 -3.53
CA LEU A 257 -12.66 -6.37 -2.36
C LEU A 257 -13.44 -6.58 -1.05
N ALA A 258 -14.76 -6.37 -1.07
CA ALA A 258 -15.62 -6.60 0.08
C ALA A 258 -15.68 -8.09 0.49
N GLU A 259 -15.72 -9.01 -0.48
CA GLU A 259 -15.69 -10.46 -0.22
C GLU A 259 -14.33 -10.89 0.33
N MET A 260 -13.22 -10.41 -0.23
CA MET A 260 -11.88 -10.69 0.30
C MET A 260 -11.72 -10.15 1.72
N THR A 261 -12.19 -8.93 1.98
CA THR A 261 -12.17 -8.31 3.32
C THR A 261 -12.98 -9.14 4.33
N ALA A 262 -14.18 -9.59 3.96
CA ALA A 262 -15.01 -10.42 4.81
C ALA A 262 -14.33 -11.76 5.15
N THR A 263 -13.76 -12.43 4.15
CA THR A 263 -13.02 -13.69 4.33
C THR A 263 -11.80 -13.49 5.23
N ALA A 264 -11.06 -12.39 5.06
CA ALA A 264 -9.91 -12.09 5.90
C ALA A 264 -10.31 -11.85 7.36
N LEU A 265 -11.34 -11.04 7.60
CA LEU A 265 -11.86 -10.79 8.95
C LEU A 265 -12.35 -12.07 9.62
N ASP A 266 -13.08 -12.93 8.90
CA ASP A 266 -13.55 -14.21 9.42
C ASP A 266 -12.38 -15.12 9.80
N THR A 267 -11.40 -15.27 8.91
CA THR A 267 -10.22 -16.13 9.13
C THR A 267 -9.37 -15.64 10.29
N LEU A 268 -9.04 -14.34 10.31
CA LEU A 268 -8.19 -13.75 11.34
C LEU A 268 -8.87 -13.80 12.71
N SER A 269 -10.14 -13.39 12.81
CA SER A 269 -10.85 -13.34 14.10
C SER A 269 -11.07 -14.71 14.74
N LYS A 270 -11.15 -15.78 13.94
CA LYS A 270 -11.29 -17.17 14.41
C LYS A 270 -9.96 -17.90 14.65
N SER A 271 -8.82 -17.32 14.25
CA SER A 271 -7.51 -17.89 14.54
C SER A 271 -7.22 -17.88 16.05
N VAL A 272 -6.29 -18.74 16.50
CA VAL A 272 -5.89 -18.79 17.92
C VAL A 272 -5.33 -17.42 18.34
N GLN A 273 -4.43 -16.88 17.55
CA GLN A 273 -3.84 -15.56 17.75
C GLN A 273 -4.89 -14.44 17.74
N GLY A 274 -5.81 -14.45 16.78
CA GLY A 274 -6.88 -13.46 16.66
C GLY A 274 -7.84 -13.47 17.84
N SER A 275 -8.27 -14.66 18.27
CA SER A 275 -9.17 -14.81 19.42
C SER A 275 -8.51 -14.44 20.76
N GLU A 276 -7.20 -14.64 20.92
CA GLU A 276 -6.48 -14.31 22.16
C GLU A 276 -5.92 -12.89 22.19
N LYS A 277 -5.14 -12.51 21.18
CA LYS A 277 -4.39 -11.23 21.12
C LYS A 277 -4.97 -10.21 20.15
N GLY A 278 -5.86 -10.63 19.26
CA GLY A 278 -6.40 -9.81 18.19
C GLY A 278 -5.61 -9.93 16.89
N PHE A 279 -5.90 -9.05 15.94
CA PHE A 279 -5.27 -9.07 14.62
C PHE A 279 -4.92 -7.67 14.11
N PHE A 280 -4.00 -7.64 13.14
CA PHE A 280 -3.78 -6.51 12.25
C PHE A 280 -4.17 -6.92 10.82
N LEU A 281 -5.09 -6.20 10.21
CA LEU A 281 -5.52 -6.42 8.83
C LEU A 281 -5.25 -5.16 8.01
N PHE A 282 -4.48 -5.30 6.94
CA PHE A 282 -4.32 -4.28 5.91
C PHE A 282 -5.23 -4.59 4.71
N VAL A 283 -5.97 -3.60 4.23
CA VAL A 283 -6.87 -3.74 3.07
C VAL A 283 -6.66 -2.56 2.11
N GLU A 284 -6.42 -2.86 0.83
CA GLU A 284 -6.20 -1.85 -0.19
C GLU A 284 -7.27 -1.91 -1.29
N GLY A 285 -7.88 -0.75 -1.58
CA GLY A 285 -8.55 -0.49 -2.86
C GLY A 285 -7.55 0.14 -3.82
N SER A 286 -6.82 -0.68 -4.56
CA SER A 286 -5.57 -0.28 -5.23
C SER A 286 -5.78 0.51 -6.52
N LYS A 287 -6.94 0.41 -7.17
CA LYS A 287 -7.11 0.88 -8.55
C LYS A 287 -7.88 2.19 -8.69
N VAL A 288 -8.24 2.85 -7.59
CA VAL A 288 -8.73 4.24 -7.66
C VAL A 288 -7.65 5.13 -8.29
N ASP A 289 -6.41 4.94 -7.84
CA ASP A 289 -5.21 5.54 -8.40
C ASP A 289 -5.05 5.28 -9.90
N TRP A 290 -5.15 4.03 -10.34
CA TRP A 290 -4.96 3.67 -11.75
C TRP A 290 -6.03 4.28 -12.66
N GLY A 291 -7.28 4.31 -12.18
CA GLY A 291 -8.37 5.02 -12.85
C GLY A 291 -8.09 6.51 -12.94
N ALA A 292 -7.53 7.10 -11.87
CA ALA A 292 -7.18 8.52 -11.84
C ALA A 292 -5.96 8.85 -12.73
N HIS A 293 -4.93 8.00 -12.80
CA HIS A 293 -3.83 8.12 -13.76
C HIS A 293 -4.33 8.07 -15.20
N ALA A 294 -5.31 7.21 -15.47
CA ALA A 294 -5.97 7.11 -16.77
C ALA A 294 -6.94 8.26 -17.06
N ASN A 295 -7.21 9.16 -16.09
CA ASN A 295 -8.26 10.17 -16.17
C ASN A 295 -9.64 9.57 -16.51
N ASP A 296 -9.93 8.40 -15.95
CA ASP A 296 -11.15 7.63 -16.18
C ASP A 296 -12.13 7.80 -15.01
N PRO A 297 -13.15 8.66 -15.14
CA PRO A 297 -14.09 8.91 -14.06
C PRO A 297 -14.99 7.69 -13.78
N ALA A 298 -15.22 6.79 -14.74
CA ALA A 298 -16.00 5.57 -14.50
C ALA A 298 -15.19 4.59 -13.64
N ALA A 299 -13.91 4.41 -13.94
CA ALA A 299 -13.01 3.59 -13.14
C ALA A 299 -12.87 4.14 -11.72
N VAL A 300 -12.55 5.44 -11.56
CA VAL A 300 -12.41 6.08 -10.24
C VAL A 300 -13.64 5.90 -9.37
N VAL A 301 -14.83 6.20 -9.91
CA VAL A 301 -16.07 6.07 -9.14
C VAL A 301 -16.36 4.61 -8.80
N SER A 302 -16.22 3.68 -9.74
CA SER A 302 -16.49 2.28 -9.46
C SER A 302 -15.53 1.69 -8.42
N GLU A 303 -14.24 1.98 -8.53
CA GLU A 303 -13.23 1.52 -7.57
C GLU A 303 -13.48 2.09 -6.18
N LEU A 304 -13.81 3.39 -6.09
CA LEU A 304 -14.08 4.01 -4.80
C LEU A 304 -15.37 3.46 -4.16
N LEU A 305 -16.39 3.14 -4.98
CA LEU A 305 -17.59 2.46 -4.49
C LEU A 305 -17.32 1.00 -4.08
N SER A 306 -16.38 0.31 -4.75
CA SER A 306 -15.91 -1.02 -4.34
C SER A 306 -15.19 -0.96 -3.00
N TYR A 307 -14.32 0.03 -2.82
CA TYR A 307 -13.67 0.32 -1.55
C TYR A 307 -14.67 0.67 -0.44
N ASP A 308 -15.66 1.53 -0.69
CA ASP A 308 -16.70 1.87 0.29
C ASP A 308 -17.50 0.65 0.77
N ARG A 309 -17.77 -0.32 -0.12
CA ARG A 309 -18.39 -1.60 0.30
C ARG A 309 -17.48 -2.41 1.22
N ALA A 310 -16.17 -2.41 0.99
CA ALA A 310 -15.22 -3.05 1.91
C ALA A 310 -15.11 -2.30 3.24
N VAL A 311 -15.11 -0.96 3.23
CA VAL A 311 -15.20 -0.12 4.44
C VAL A 311 -16.45 -0.45 5.22
N LYS A 312 -17.59 -0.63 4.55
CA LYS A 312 -18.82 -1.07 5.21
C LYS A 312 -18.64 -2.40 5.93
N VAL A 313 -18.02 -3.40 5.29
CA VAL A 313 -17.74 -4.71 5.92
C VAL A 313 -16.87 -4.54 7.17
N ALA A 314 -15.79 -3.76 7.08
CA ALA A 314 -14.90 -3.49 8.20
C ALA A 314 -15.59 -2.71 9.34
N LEU A 315 -16.41 -1.72 9.00
CA LEU A 315 -17.17 -0.91 9.95
C LEU A 315 -18.23 -1.73 10.68
N ASP A 316 -18.98 -2.57 9.95
CA ASP A 316 -19.97 -3.48 10.53
C ASP A 316 -19.29 -4.50 11.48
N PHE A 317 -18.09 -4.98 11.13
CA PHE A 317 -17.28 -5.81 12.02
C PHE A 317 -16.86 -5.03 13.27
N ALA A 318 -16.28 -3.84 13.12
CA ALA A 318 -15.77 -3.05 14.22
C ALA A 318 -16.87 -2.63 15.20
N LYS A 319 -18.06 -2.27 14.71
CA LYS A 319 -19.26 -1.98 15.52
C LYS A 319 -19.69 -3.19 16.35
N ARG A 320 -19.66 -4.38 15.77
CA ARG A 320 -20.07 -5.62 16.44
C ARG A 320 -19.05 -6.08 17.47
N ASP A 321 -17.77 -5.97 17.15
CA ASP A 321 -16.66 -6.41 18.01
C ASP A 321 -16.41 -5.45 19.19
N GLY A 322 -16.57 -4.14 18.98
CA GLY A 322 -16.40 -3.11 20.01
C GLY A 322 -14.95 -2.86 20.47
N ASN A 323 -13.99 -3.70 20.07
CA ASN A 323 -12.57 -3.62 20.45
C ASN A 323 -11.65 -3.41 19.24
N THR A 324 -12.23 -2.96 18.12
CA THR A 324 -11.54 -2.82 16.83
C THR A 324 -11.38 -1.35 16.45
N LEU A 325 -10.13 -0.92 16.28
CA LEU A 325 -9.80 0.36 15.67
C LEU A 325 -9.81 0.21 14.15
N LEU A 326 -10.67 0.98 13.48
CA LEU A 326 -10.69 1.12 12.03
C LEU A 326 -10.07 2.48 11.66
N ILE A 327 -9.09 2.46 10.77
CA ILE A 327 -8.50 3.65 10.16
C ILE A 327 -8.54 3.47 8.65
N CYS A 328 -9.08 4.46 7.94
CA CYS A 328 -9.05 4.50 6.47
C CYS A 328 -8.30 5.76 6.01
N VAL A 329 -7.38 5.58 5.07
CA VAL A 329 -6.47 6.63 4.57
C VAL A 329 -6.32 6.54 3.05
N SER A 330 -5.59 7.50 2.48
CA SER A 330 -4.95 7.36 1.17
C SER A 330 -3.46 7.66 1.31
N ASP A 331 -2.64 7.07 0.47
CA ASP A 331 -1.20 7.31 0.36
C ASP A 331 -0.87 8.58 -0.43
N HIS A 332 -1.72 8.99 -1.36
CA HIS A 332 -1.61 10.28 -2.06
C HIS A 332 -2.94 10.67 -2.72
N THR A 333 -2.91 11.75 -3.49
CA THR A 333 -4.00 12.14 -4.39
C THR A 333 -3.51 11.98 -5.83
N THR A 334 -4.38 11.61 -6.77
CA THR A 334 -4.00 11.34 -8.16
C THR A 334 -4.92 12.03 -9.17
N GLY A 335 -4.35 12.45 -10.31
CA GLY A 335 -5.05 13.01 -11.47
C GLY A 335 -5.47 14.48 -11.32
N GLY A 336 -5.54 14.98 -10.08
CA GLY A 336 -6.12 16.29 -9.76
C GLY A 336 -7.53 16.42 -10.31
N LEU A 337 -8.36 15.42 -10.01
CA LEU A 337 -9.78 15.35 -10.38
C LEU A 337 -10.51 16.58 -9.87
N SER A 338 -11.35 17.15 -10.72
CA SER A 338 -12.27 18.25 -10.37
C SER A 338 -13.67 17.97 -10.89
N ILE A 339 -14.67 18.31 -10.09
CA ILE A 339 -16.08 18.36 -10.52
C ILE A 339 -16.32 19.78 -11.04
N GLY A 340 -16.41 19.91 -12.36
CA GLY A 340 -16.48 21.19 -13.05
C GLY A 340 -15.26 21.42 -13.95
N VAL A 341 -15.49 22.00 -15.12
CA VAL A 341 -14.48 22.25 -16.15
C VAL A 341 -14.56 23.67 -16.66
N ARG A 342 -13.41 24.23 -17.07
CA ARG A 342 -13.32 25.60 -17.61
C ARG A 342 -14.24 25.82 -18.82
N SER A 343 -14.50 24.77 -19.60
CA SER A 343 -15.33 24.83 -20.80
C SER A 343 -16.83 24.86 -20.53
N ASP A 344 -17.29 24.71 -19.28
CA ASP A 344 -18.70 24.79 -18.93
C ASP A 344 -19.05 26.17 -18.34
N PRO A 345 -19.60 27.10 -19.14
CA PRO A 345 -20.01 28.42 -18.64
C PRO A 345 -21.24 28.35 -17.72
N ASN A 346 -21.96 27.23 -17.71
CA ASN A 346 -23.21 27.06 -16.99
C ASN A 346 -23.03 26.32 -15.66
N TYR A 347 -21.79 26.14 -15.17
CA TYR A 347 -21.44 25.31 -14.01
C TYR A 347 -22.30 25.56 -12.76
N SER A 348 -22.78 26.79 -12.54
CA SER A 348 -23.62 27.17 -11.39
C SER A 348 -25.10 26.80 -11.52
N THR A 349 -25.51 26.38 -12.72
CA THR A 349 -26.89 25.99 -13.09
C THR A 349 -26.96 24.61 -13.74
N THR A 350 -25.82 23.93 -13.89
CA THR A 350 -25.74 22.55 -14.40
C THR A 350 -26.39 21.61 -13.38
N ASP A 351 -27.47 20.95 -13.78
CA ASP A 351 -28.17 19.96 -12.97
C ASP A 351 -27.31 18.70 -12.73
N ASP A 352 -27.56 17.97 -11.64
CA ASP A 352 -26.71 16.83 -11.26
C ASP A 352 -26.66 15.77 -12.36
N ASP A 353 -27.78 15.50 -13.04
CA ASP A 353 -27.85 14.49 -14.11
C ASP A 353 -26.94 14.82 -15.31
N PHE A 354 -26.61 16.08 -15.56
CA PHE A 354 -25.63 16.44 -16.59
C PHE A 354 -24.20 16.04 -16.21
N VAL A 355 -23.87 16.03 -14.91
CA VAL A 355 -22.55 15.65 -14.41
C VAL A 355 -22.50 14.13 -14.24
N VAL A 356 -23.45 13.55 -13.50
CA VAL A 356 -23.38 12.14 -13.09
C VAL A 356 -24.20 11.20 -13.96
N GLY A 357 -25.14 11.68 -14.78
CA GLY A 357 -25.91 10.86 -15.71
C GLY A 357 -25.03 10.06 -16.69
N PRO A 358 -23.98 10.64 -17.31
CA PRO A 358 -23.03 9.88 -18.12
C PRO A 358 -22.32 8.76 -17.34
N LEU A 359 -21.93 9.03 -16.09
CA LEU A 359 -21.24 8.05 -15.23
C LEU A 359 -22.18 6.94 -14.76
N ARG A 360 -23.44 7.27 -14.41
CA ARG A 360 -24.48 6.29 -14.05
C ARG A 360 -24.81 5.33 -15.20
N LYS A 361 -24.62 5.75 -16.46
CA LYS A 361 -24.82 4.92 -17.66
C LYS A 361 -23.59 4.08 -18.01
N ALA A 362 -22.41 4.41 -17.50
CA ALA A 362 -21.20 3.67 -17.79
C ALA A 362 -21.23 2.27 -17.16
N ARG A 363 -20.99 1.23 -17.97
CA ARG A 363 -20.98 -0.18 -17.58
C ARG A 363 -19.62 -0.84 -17.63
N LEU A 364 -18.62 -0.16 -18.20
CA LEU A 364 -17.23 -0.56 -18.27
C LEU A 364 -16.35 0.66 -18.05
N SER A 365 -15.11 0.44 -17.63
CA SER A 365 -14.07 1.46 -17.67
C SER A 365 -13.69 1.77 -19.13
N GLY A 366 -12.92 2.83 -19.34
CA GLY A 366 -12.28 3.10 -20.62
C GLY A 366 -11.31 2.00 -21.06
N GLU A 367 -10.67 1.30 -20.12
CA GLU A 367 -9.89 0.08 -20.41
C GLU A 367 -10.81 -1.02 -20.97
N GLY A 368 -11.94 -1.26 -20.31
CA GLY A 368 -12.93 -2.25 -20.74
C GLY A 368 -13.53 -1.94 -22.11
N VAL A 369 -13.88 -0.67 -22.38
CA VAL A 369 -14.34 -0.20 -23.69
C VAL A 369 -13.26 -0.38 -24.76
N GLY A 370 -12.01 0.01 -24.46
CA GLY A 370 -10.87 -0.19 -25.36
C GLY A 370 -10.63 -1.67 -25.67
N ARG A 371 -10.79 -2.55 -24.68
CA ARG A 371 -10.68 -4.00 -24.85
C ARG A 371 -11.75 -4.58 -25.77
N LEU A 372 -13.00 -4.11 -25.68
CA LEU A 372 -14.07 -4.54 -26.59
C LEU A 372 -13.87 -4.05 -28.03
N LEU A 373 -13.38 -2.82 -28.20
CA LEU A 373 -13.03 -2.30 -29.54
C LEU A 373 -11.88 -3.11 -30.15
N GLY A 374 -10.89 -3.45 -29.33
CA GLY A 374 -9.71 -4.18 -29.79
C GLY A 374 -9.06 -3.47 -30.98
N LYS A 375 -8.82 -4.23 -32.06
CA LYS A 375 -8.30 -3.67 -33.32
C LYS A 375 -9.41 -3.27 -34.31
N ASP A 376 -10.68 -3.57 -34.03
CA ASP A 376 -11.81 -3.19 -34.88
C ASP A 376 -12.37 -1.82 -34.45
N ALA A 377 -11.74 -0.77 -34.96
CA ALA A 377 -12.21 0.60 -34.78
C ALA A 377 -13.16 1.05 -35.91
N SER A 378 -13.95 0.15 -36.51
CA SER A 378 -14.95 0.59 -37.49
C SER A 378 -15.94 1.56 -36.85
N GLN A 379 -16.45 2.52 -37.64
CA GLN A 379 -17.44 3.49 -37.13
C GLN A 379 -18.69 2.79 -36.57
N ALA A 380 -19.10 1.67 -37.17
CA ALA A 380 -20.25 0.89 -36.70
C ALA A 380 -19.97 0.29 -35.32
N THR A 381 -18.81 -0.38 -35.17
CA THR A 381 -18.35 -1.00 -33.92
C THR A 381 -18.20 0.04 -32.80
N ILE A 382 -17.58 1.20 -33.09
CA ILE A 382 -17.44 2.31 -32.14
C ILE A 382 -18.80 2.77 -31.63
N LYS A 383 -19.74 3.08 -32.54
CA LYS A 383 -21.07 3.55 -32.15
C LYS A 383 -21.84 2.51 -31.34
N GLU A 384 -21.76 1.24 -31.75
CA GLU A 384 -22.42 0.14 -31.05
C GLU A 384 -21.90 -0.01 -29.62
N ILE A 385 -20.58 -0.08 -29.44
CA ILE A 385 -19.96 -0.26 -28.12
C ILE A 385 -20.25 0.94 -27.21
N PHE A 386 -20.10 2.17 -27.68
CA PHE A 386 -20.39 3.36 -26.88
C PHE A 386 -21.86 3.45 -26.48
N ALA A 387 -22.78 3.07 -27.37
CA ALA A 387 -24.20 3.03 -27.05
C ALA A 387 -24.52 1.95 -26.01
N GLN A 388 -23.97 0.75 -26.16
CA GLN A 388 -24.25 -0.37 -25.24
C GLN A 388 -23.59 -0.20 -23.87
N GLN A 389 -22.34 0.26 -23.84
CA GLN A 389 -21.53 0.29 -22.62
C GLN A 389 -21.68 1.60 -21.86
N TRP A 390 -21.83 2.73 -22.55
CA TRP A 390 -21.87 4.06 -21.92
C TRP A 390 -23.17 4.83 -22.21
N GLY A 391 -24.11 4.28 -22.99
CA GLY A 391 -25.34 4.97 -23.36
C GLY A 391 -25.11 6.20 -24.25
N ILE A 392 -23.94 6.29 -24.90
CA ILE A 392 -23.57 7.41 -25.77
C ILE A 392 -23.97 7.06 -27.20
N THR A 393 -25.04 7.69 -27.69
CA THR A 393 -25.58 7.46 -29.04
C THR A 393 -25.28 8.60 -30.02
N ASP A 394 -24.61 9.66 -29.55
CA ASP A 394 -24.46 10.94 -30.24
C ASP A 394 -22.99 11.29 -30.55
N LEU A 395 -22.12 10.27 -30.67
CA LEU A 395 -20.71 10.48 -31.04
C LEU A 395 -20.59 11.30 -32.34
N SER A 396 -19.84 12.40 -32.25
CA SER A 396 -19.48 13.24 -33.37
C SER A 396 -18.47 12.55 -34.30
N SER A 397 -18.41 13.02 -35.55
CA SER A 397 -17.41 12.52 -36.51
C SER A 397 -15.97 12.74 -36.03
N SER A 398 -15.71 13.82 -35.28
CA SER A 398 -14.39 14.08 -34.69
C SER A 398 -14.03 13.12 -33.56
N GLU A 399 -14.99 12.75 -32.71
CA GLU A 399 -14.76 11.76 -31.66
C GLU A 399 -14.46 10.38 -32.24
N ILE A 400 -15.26 9.96 -33.24
CA ILE A 400 -15.04 8.69 -33.95
C ILE A 400 -13.67 8.68 -34.63
N ALA A 401 -13.32 9.75 -35.35
CA ALA A 401 -12.02 9.86 -36.01
C ALA A 401 -10.86 9.82 -35.00
N SER A 402 -11.01 10.46 -33.84
CA SER A 402 -9.98 10.45 -32.79
C SER A 402 -9.73 9.04 -32.24
N ILE A 403 -10.80 8.25 -32.04
CA ILE A 403 -10.69 6.85 -31.60
C ILE A 403 -10.01 5.99 -32.67
N GLN A 404 -10.34 6.22 -33.95
CA GLN A 404 -9.78 5.48 -35.09
C GLN A 404 -8.30 5.76 -35.34
N LEU A 405 -7.86 6.99 -35.09
CA LEU A 405 -6.48 7.40 -35.30
C LEU A 405 -5.57 7.02 -34.13
N ALA A 406 -6.12 6.82 -32.93
CA ALA A 406 -5.34 6.49 -31.75
C ALA A 406 -4.83 5.03 -31.81
N PRO A 407 -3.53 4.78 -31.58
CA PRO A 407 -3.00 3.43 -31.47
C PRO A 407 -3.70 2.64 -30.37
N PHE A 408 -4.03 1.37 -30.66
CA PHE A 408 -4.60 0.44 -29.69
C PHE A 408 -3.74 0.37 -28.41
N GLY A 409 -4.39 0.39 -27.25
CA GLY A 409 -3.76 0.46 -25.93
C GLY A 409 -3.96 1.82 -25.26
N VAL A 410 -2.96 2.29 -24.51
CA VAL A 410 -3.06 3.50 -23.66
C VAL A 410 -3.48 4.74 -24.45
N ALA A 411 -2.96 4.93 -25.67
CA ALA A 411 -3.31 6.10 -26.48
C ALA A 411 -4.80 6.11 -26.87
N GLN A 412 -5.35 4.96 -27.25
CA GLN A 412 -6.79 4.83 -27.53
C GLN A 412 -7.64 5.01 -26.26
N GLN A 413 -7.21 4.43 -25.14
CA GLN A 413 -7.87 4.60 -23.85
C GLN A 413 -7.96 6.08 -23.44
N ASN A 414 -6.88 6.84 -23.59
CA ASN A 414 -6.84 8.28 -23.28
C ASN A 414 -7.86 9.08 -24.09
N VAL A 415 -8.10 8.71 -25.36
CA VAL A 415 -9.15 9.34 -26.18
C VAL A 415 -10.55 8.93 -25.70
N ILE A 416 -10.74 7.65 -25.42
CA ILE A 416 -12.02 7.07 -24.96
C ILE A 416 -12.47 7.74 -23.65
N VAL A 417 -11.60 7.81 -22.64
CA VAL A 417 -11.93 8.38 -21.32
C VAL A 417 -12.15 9.89 -21.34
N ALA A 418 -11.50 10.61 -22.27
CA ALA A 418 -11.72 12.05 -22.45
C ALA A 418 -13.15 12.36 -22.93
N ILE A 419 -13.72 11.50 -23.79
CA ILE A 419 -15.11 11.62 -24.28
C ILE A 419 -16.10 11.53 -23.12
N LEU A 420 -15.88 10.58 -22.19
CA LEU A 420 -16.71 10.42 -21.00
C LEU A 420 -16.52 11.59 -20.02
N SER A 421 -15.27 11.96 -19.72
CA SER A 421 -14.95 13.09 -18.83
C SER A 421 -15.59 14.40 -19.30
N GLN A 422 -15.52 14.69 -20.61
CA GLN A 422 -16.12 15.90 -21.17
C GLN A 422 -17.64 15.90 -21.03
N ARG A 423 -18.30 14.77 -21.31
CA ARG A 423 -19.75 14.63 -21.12
C ARG A 423 -20.15 14.79 -19.66
N ALA A 424 -19.36 14.24 -18.74
CA ALA A 424 -19.58 14.29 -17.29
C ALA A 424 -19.09 15.59 -16.62
N ARG A 425 -18.53 16.55 -17.36
CA ARG A 425 -17.96 17.81 -16.81
C ARG A 425 -16.88 17.56 -15.74
N ILE A 426 -16.11 16.48 -15.91
CA ILE A 426 -14.99 16.15 -15.03
C ILE A 426 -13.70 16.68 -15.63
N GLY A 427 -12.95 17.42 -14.82
CA GLY A 427 -11.64 17.97 -15.17
C GLY A 427 -10.51 17.20 -14.52
N TRP A 428 -9.37 17.18 -15.20
CA TRP A 428 -8.12 16.57 -14.74
C TRP A 428 -6.98 17.54 -14.98
N THR A 429 -6.00 17.58 -14.06
CA THR A 429 -4.86 18.51 -14.18
C THR A 429 -3.56 17.80 -14.56
N THR A 430 -3.50 16.49 -14.34
CA THR A 430 -2.31 15.68 -14.57
C THR A 430 -2.69 14.22 -14.80
N ASN A 431 -1.78 13.40 -15.32
CA ASN A 431 -1.84 11.94 -15.28
C ASN A 431 -0.96 11.39 -14.15
N GLY A 432 -0.57 12.21 -13.17
CA GLY A 432 0.30 11.82 -12.06
C GLY A 432 -0.33 12.11 -10.71
N HIS A 433 0.44 11.90 -9.64
CA HIS A 433 0.02 12.23 -8.29
C HIS A 433 -0.01 13.76 -8.07
N THR A 434 -0.74 14.18 -7.04
CA THR A 434 -0.88 15.57 -6.60
C THR A 434 -0.59 15.69 -5.10
N GLY A 435 -0.20 16.89 -4.64
CA GLY A 435 0.21 17.15 -3.25
C GLY A 435 -0.93 17.57 -2.31
N GLY A 436 -2.17 17.16 -2.58
CA GLY A 436 -3.31 17.44 -1.71
C GLY A 436 -3.29 16.57 -0.45
N ASP A 437 -3.91 17.05 0.63
CA ASP A 437 -4.10 16.29 1.87
C ASP A 437 -5.38 15.43 1.76
N PRO A 438 -5.30 14.10 1.51
CA PRO A 438 -6.49 13.25 1.44
C PRO A 438 -7.21 13.13 2.78
N PHE A 439 -8.48 12.72 2.73
CA PHE A 439 -9.29 12.52 3.93
C PHE A 439 -8.80 11.37 4.84
N LEU A 440 -9.00 11.59 6.14
CA LEU A 440 -8.83 10.61 7.21
C LEU A 440 -10.19 10.13 7.71
N PHE A 441 -10.38 8.82 7.76
CA PHE A 441 -11.55 8.19 8.36
C PHE A 441 -11.14 7.32 9.54
N SER A 442 -11.88 7.38 10.65
CA SER A 442 -11.55 6.60 11.84
C SER A 442 -12.76 6.25 12.69
N PHE A 443 -12.78 5.01 13.20
CA PHE A 443 -13.85 4.49 14.05
C PHE A 443 -13.32 3.53 15.12
N GLY A 444 -14.09 3.37 16.20
CA GLY A 444 -13.81 2.43 17.28
C GLY A 444 -13.00 3.01 18.44
N PRO A 445 -12.59 2.17 19.41
CA PRO A 445 -11.74 2.59 20.53
C PRO A 445 -10.43 3.18 20.01
N GLY A 446 -10.02 4.31 20.59
CA GLY A 446 -8.82 5.01 20.12
C GLY A 446 -8.92 5.61 18.72
N ARG A 447 -10.13 5.89 18.20
CA ARG A 447 -10.28 6.67 16.95
C ARG A 447 -9.52 8.00 17.01
N ILE A 448 -9.05 8.45 15.85
CA ILE A 448 -8.32 9.71 15.69
C ILE A 448 -9.13 10.71 14.86
N SER A 449 -8.82 12.00 14.98
CA SER A 449 -9.47 13.07 14.23
C SER A 449 -8.51 14.25 14.05
N GLY A 450 -8.81 15.15 13.11
CA GLY A 450 -7.99 16.31 12.78
C GLY A 450 -6.97 16.03 11.68
N LEU A 451 -5.94 16.87 11.58
CA LEU A 451 -4.88 16.73 10.59
C LEU A 451 -3.75 15.87 11.14
N TRP A 452 -3.43 14.78 10.46
CA TRP A 452 -2.35 13.86 10.82
C TRP A 452 -1.28 13.81 9.74
N GLU A 453 -0.10 13.31 10.09
CA GLU A 453 0.92 12.92 9.11
C GLU A 453 0.97 11.40 9.00
N ASN A 454 1.24 10.89 7.81
CA ASN A 454 1.31 9.44 7.57
C ASN A 454 2.22 8.68 8.56
N ILE A 455 3.38 9.24 8.92
CA ILE A 455 4.29 8.63 9.92
C ILE A 455 3.67 8.54 11.32
N ASP A 456 2.85 9.53 11.71
CA ASP A 456 2.26 9.57 13.05
C ASP A 456 1.13 8.54 13.17
N ILE A 457 0.44 8.24 12.06
CA ILE A 457 -0.55 7.18 12.00
C ILE A 457 0.13 5.81 12.21
N GLY A 458 1.24 5.53 11.52
CA GLY A 458 2.00 4.29 11.71
C GLY A 458 2.49 4.11 13.16
N ARG A 459 3.07 5.17 13.73
CA ARG A 459 3.50 5.21 15.15
C ARG A 459 2.34 5.03 16.12
N TYR A 460 1.18 5.60 15.82
CA TYR A 460 -0.03 5.46 16.62
C TYR A 460 -0.55 4.02 16.62
N VAL A 461 -0.61 3.38 15.45
CA VAL A 461 -0.99 1.97 15.31
C VAL A 461 -0.02 1.07 16.08
N ALA A 462 1.29 1.24 15.91
CA ALA A 462 2.30 0.49 16.67
C ALA A 462 2.10 0.62 18.19
N LYS A 463 1.87 1.84 18.68
CA LYS A 463 1.58 2.10 20.09
C LYS A 463 0.32 1.38 20.56
N LYS A 464 -0.76 1.36 19.76
CA LYS A 464 -2.01 0.67 20.12
C LYS A 464 -1.84 -0.85 20.13
N LEU A 465 -0.97 -1.38 19.30
CA LEU A 465 -0.62 -2.80 19.28
C LEU A 465 0.42 -3.18 20.35
N GLY A 466 1.01 -2.21 21.04
CA GLY A 466 1.84 -2.43 22.22
C GLY A 466 3.31 -2.71 21.92
N PHE A 467 3.85 -2.15 20.84
CA PHE A 467 5.28 -2.20 20.53
C PHE A 467 5.81 -0.84 20.05
N THR A 468 7.13 -0.72 19.91
CA THR A 468 7.78 0.41 19.25
C THR A 468 8.58 -0.06 18.04
N PHE A 469 8.68 0.76 17.00
CA PHE A 469 9.53 0.43 15.85
C PHE A 469 11.00 0.25 16.24
N ALA A 470 11.51 0.99 17.22
CA ALA A 470 12.89 0.85 17.69
C ALA A 470 13.17 -0.56 18.26
N GLU A 471 12.24 -1.09 19.04
CA GLU A 471 12.30 -2.46 19.59
C GLU A 471 12.30 -3.50 18.47
N ILE A 472 11.34 -3.42 17.54
CA ILE A 472 11.21 -4.41 16.48
C ILE A 472 12.38 -4.34 15.50
N ASN A 473 12.84 -3.14 15.14
CA ASN A 473 14.05 -2.97 14.30
C ASN A 473 15.27 -3.62 14.94
N SER A 474 15.46 -3.46 16.25
CA SER A 474 16.61 -4.04 16.98
C SER A 474 16.53 -5.57 17.11
N ARG A 475 15.33 -6.14 16.94
CA ARG A 475 15.05 -7.57 16.94
C ARG A 475 15.21 -8.18 15.55
N LEU A 476 14.65 -7.55 14.51
CA LEU A 476 14.57 -8.12 13.16
C LEU A 476 15.73 -7.75 12.22
N PHE A 477 16.36 -6.58 12.41
CA PHE A 477 17.33 -6.06 11.44
C PHE A 477 18.68 -5.78 12.08
N VAL A 478 19.36 -6.86 12.48
CA VAL A 478 20.75 -6.82 12.92
C VAL A 478 21.67 -7.00 11.71
N GLU A 479 22.64 -6.11 11.54
CA GLU A 479 23.64 -6.24 10.47
C GLU A 479 24.51 -7.49 10.72
N ALA A 480 24.45 -8.43 9.79
CA ALA A 480 24.92 -9.79 9.98
C ALA A 480 26.44 -9.88 10.13
N SER A 481 27.20 -9.20 9.26
CA SER A 481 28.66 -9.37 9.22
C SER A 481 29.32 -8.87 10.50
N SER A 482 28.98 -7.67 10.97
CA SER A 482 29.51 -7.13 12.21
C SER A 482 29.11 -7.97 13.43
N ALA A 483 27.86 -8.41 13.50
CA ALA A 483 27.39 -9.22 14.62
C ALA A 483 28.08 -10.60 14.69
N PHE A 484 28.20 -11.30 13.56
CA PHE A 484 28.88 -12.59 13.51
C PHE A 484 30.40 -12.47 13.73
N GLN A 485 31.03 -11.41 13.22
CA GLN A 485 32.45 -11.16 13.49
C GLN A 485 32.72 -10.94 14.99
N ALA A 486 31.84 -10.20 15.68
CA ALA A 486 31.93 -10.03 17.13
C ALA A 486 31.81 -11.37 17.89
N ALA A 487 31.10 -12.35 17.33
CA ALA A 487 30.95 -13.70 17.86
C ALA A 487 32.05 -14.70 17.40
N GLY A 488 33.06 -14.22 16.66
CA GLY A 488 34.19 -15.02 16.18
C GLY A 488 33.89 -15.88 14.95
N PHE A 489 32.91 -15.49 14.13
CA PHE A 489 32.57 -16.13 12.86
C PHE A 489 33.05 -15.29 11.68
N SER A 490 33.29 -15.95 10.55
CA SER A 490 33.48 -15.28 9.25
C SER A 490 32.20 -15.37 8.42
N THR A 491 31.89 -14.33 7.65
CA THR A 491 30.72 -14.26 6.78
C THR A 491 31.09 -14.00 5.33
N VAL A 492 30.39 -14.61 4.38
CA VAL A 492 30.48 -14.28 2.96
C VAL A 492 29.09 -14.31 2.33
N ILE A 493 28.79 -13.35 1.46
CA ILE A 493 27.58 -13.38 0.63
C ILE A 493 27.92 -14.19 -0.63
N ASP A 494 27.45 -15.43 -0.68
CA ASP A 494 27.58 -16.32 -1.85
C ASP A 494 26.56 -15.90 -2.90
N LYS A 495 27.06 -15.38 -4.03
CA LYS A 495 26.29 -14.95 -5.21
C LYS A 495 26.61 -15.81 -6.45
N ASN A 496 27.13 -17.04 -6.25
CA ASN A 496 27.43 -17.94 -7.37
C ASN A 496 26.16 -18.28 -8.17
N ASP A 497 25.03 -18.42 -7.48
CA ASP A 497 23.70 -18.26 -8.06
C ASP A 497 23.24 -16.82 -7.75
N ALA A 498 23.30 -15.95 -8.77
CA ALA A 498 22.94 -14.54 -8.61
C ALA A 498 21.45 -14.33 -8.30
N THR A 499 20.60 -15.27 -8.68
CA THR A 499 19.15 -15.24 -8.42
C THR A 499 18.76 -15.82 -7.07
N ASN A 500 19.66 -16.57 -6.42
CA ASN A 500 19.46 -17.15 -5.10
C ASN A 500 20.65 -16.86 -4.18
N PRO A 501 20.93 -15.59 -3.84
CA PRO A 501 22.05 -15.25 -2.98
C PRO A 501 21.87 -15.83 -1.57
N VAL A 502 22.99 -16.20 -0.95
CA VAL A 502 23.00 -16.84 0.37
C VAL A 502 24.09 -16.21 1.24
N LEU A 503 23.74 -15.80 2.46
CA LEU A 503 24.74 -15.49 3.46
C LEU A 503 25.29 -16.80 4.05
N VAL A 504 26.60 -17.01 3.91
CA VAL A 504 27.29 -18.18 4.49
C VAL A 504 28.10 -17.71 5.69
N VAL A 505 27.84 -18.33 6.84
CA VAL A 505 28.51 -18.06 8.13
C VAL A 505 29.36 -19.27 8.48
N LYS A 506 30.63 -19.08 8.82
CA LYS A 506 31.60 -20.16 9.06
C LYS A 506 32.36 -19.99 10.37
N LYS A 507 32.63 -21.13 11.01
CA LYS A 507 33.56 -21.25 12.15
C LYS A 507 34.26 -22.60 12.06
N GLY A 508 35.60 -22.57 11.89
CA GLY A 508 36.37 -23.78 11.61
C GLY A 508 35.88 -24.50 10.35
N GLY A 509 35.58 -25.80 10.46
CA GLY A 509 35.05 -26.63 9.36
C GLY A 509 33.53 -26.60 9.21
N SER A 510 32.80 -25.96 10.13
CA SER A 510 31.34 -25.94 10.15
C SER A 510 30.77 -24.67 9.52
N GLN A 511 29.57 -24.75 8.93
CA GLN A 511 28.91 -23.60 8.32
C GLN A 511 27.39 -23.62 8.52
N ALA A 512 26.81 -22.42 8.52
CA ALA A 512 25.38 -22.17 8.37
C ALA A 512 25.14 -21.36 7.08
N ARG A 513 24.01 -21.60 6.43
CA ARG A 513 23.59 -20.90 5.21
C ARG A 513 22.24 -20.23 5.46
N LEU A 514 22.16 -18.93 5.22
CA LEU A 514 20.95 -18.12 5.36
C LEU A 514 20.57 -17.58 3.98
N PRO A 515 19.63 -18.23 3.28
CA PRO A 515 19.14 -17.73 2.00
C PRO A 515 18.50 -16.35 2.18
N ILE A 516 18.82 -15.43 1.26
CA ILE A 516 18.21 -14.10 1.22
C ILE A 516 16.73 -14.22 0.87
N SER A 517 15.92 -13.27 1.34
CA SER A 517 14.46 -13.21 1.16
C SER A 517 13.65 -14.30 1.86
N LYS A 518 14.32 -15.18 2.63
CA LYS A 518 13.68 -16.27 3.37
C LYS A 518 13.82 -16.08 4.87
N ASN A 519 12.91 -16.70 5.62
CA ASN A 519 12.97 -16.78 7.08
C ASN A 519 13.55 -18.11 7.55
N ILE A 520 14.63 -18.60 6.94
CA ILE A 520 15.23 -19.89 7.32
C ILE A 520 16.74 -19.79 7.46
N VAL A 521 17.30 -20.61 8.35
CA VAL A 521 18.72 -20.94 8.41
C VAL A 521 18.91 -22.44 8.20
N LEU A 522 19.85 -22.79 7.33
CA LEU A 522 20.25 -24.15 7.03
C LEU A 522 21.55 -24.46 7.79
N VAL A 523 21.50 -25.43 8.70
CA VAL A 523 22.63 -25.83 9.53
C VAL A 523 22.55 -27.33 9.84
N HIS A 524 23.67 -28.06 9.72
CA HIS A 524 23.73 -29.52 9.91
C HIS A 524 22.67 -30.33 9.16
N GLY A 525 22.33 -29.91 7.93
CA GLY A 525 21.30 -30.56 7.11
C GLY A 525 19.86 -30.31 7.58
N LYS A 526 19.64 -29.45 8.58
CA LYS A 526 18.32 -29.04 9.07
C LYS A 526 17.99 -27.64 8.58
N SER A 527 16.70 -27.41 8.33
CA SER A 527 16.14 -26.06 8.12
C SER A 527 15.46 -25.62 9.40
N ILE A 528 15.86 -24.46 9.93
CA ILE A 528 15.28 -23.87 11.14
C ILE A 528 14.63 -22.54 10.74
N GLU A 529 13.36 -22.39 11.11
CA GLU A 529 12.60 -21.17 10.84
C GLU A 529 13.04 -20.02 11.74
N LEU A 530 13.14 -18.83 11.15
CA LEU A 530 13.51 -17.56 11.77
C LEU A 530 12.26 -16.71 11.99
N GLU A 531 12.33 -15.85 13.00
CA GLU A 531 11.25 -14.93 13.34
C GLU A 531 11.01 -13.81 12.32
N GLY A 532 11.87 -13.65 11.31
CA GLY A 532 11.76 -12.68 10.22
C GLY A 532 12.65 -13.07 9.03
N VAL A 533 12.53 -12.36 7.92
CA VAL A 533 13.28 -12.63 6.69
C VAL A 533 14.72 -12.12 6.76
N VAL A 534 15.61 -12.76 6.02
CA VAL A 534 17.00 -12.33 5.83
C VAL A 534 17.05 -11.38 4.63
N VAL A 535 17.35 -10.11 4.86
CA VAL A 535 17.27 -9.04 3.85
C VAL A 535 18.65 -8.66 3.36
N LEU A 536 18.86 -8.64 2.04
CA LEU A 536 20.05 -8.07 1.42
C LEU A 536 19.79 -6.60 1.08
N ALA A 537 20.38 -5.67 1.85
CA ALA A 537 20.42 -4.27 1.44
C ALA A 537 21.45 -4.12 0.30
N GLU A 538 21.02 -4.34 -0.94
CA GLU A 538 21.91 -4.47 -2.10
C GLU A 538 22.83 -3.26 -2.28
N LYS A 539 22.30 -2.04 -2.12
CA LYS A 539 23.09 -0.79 -2.24
C LYS A 539 24.19 -0.64 -1.20
N LEU A 540 24.06 -1.33 -0.06
CA LEU A 540 25.09 -1.39 0.97
C LEU A 540 25.98 -2.62 0.85
N ASN A 541 25.56 -3.62 0.05
CA ASN A 541 26.07 -4.98 0.06
C ASN A 541 26.19 -5.57 1.49
N LYS A 542 25.13 -5.34 2.30
CA LYS A 542 25.02 -5.81 3.69
C LYS A 542 23.78 -6.66 3.87
N VAL A 543 23.88 -7.66 4.73
CA VAL A 543 22.75 -8.54 5.09
C VAL A 543 22.23 -8.15 6.47
N TYR A 544 20.92 -8.04 6.59
CA TYR A 544 20.23 -7.82 7.85
C TYR A 544 19.37 -9.05 8.16
N LEU A 545 19.37 -9.47 9.42
CA LEU A 545 18.66 -10.67 9.86
C LEU A 545 18.15 -10.53 11.29
N PRO A 546 17.18 -11.36 11.70
CA PRO A 546 16.72 -11.38 13.06
C PRO A 546 17.85 -11.77 14.02
N ARG A 547 17.89 -11.13 15.19
CA ARG A 547 18.85 -11.45 16.26
C ARG A 547 18.82 -12.93 16.62
N GLN A 548 17.64 -13.54 16.62
CA GLN A 548 17.44 -14.97 16.82
C GLN A 548 18.31 -15.84 15.89
N ALA A 549 18.55 -15.41 14.64
CA ALA A 549 19.38 -16.17 13.71
C ALA A 549 20.84 -16.24 14.16
N ILE A 550 21.36 -15.18 14.80
CA ILE A 550 22.70 -15.17 15.39
C ILE A 550 22.76 -16.18 16.54
N GLU A 551 21.79 -16.15 17.45
CA GLU A 551 21.70 -17.06 18.60
C GLU A 551 21.63 -18.53 18.16
N ILE A 552 20.85 -18.83 17.11
CA ILE A 552 20.75 -20.17 16.52
C ILE A 552 22.11 -20.59 15.95
N VAL A 553 22.74 -19.76 15.12
CA VAL A 553 24.02 -20.10 14.48
C VAL A 553 25.14 -20.25 15.50
N GLU A 554 25.20 -19.40 16.52
CA GLU A 554 26.15 -19.53 17.62
C GLU A 554 25.97 -20.87 18.32
N LYS A 555 24.74 -21.19 18.72
CA LYS A 555 24.43 -22.45 19.40
C LYS A 555 24.78 -23.68 18.55
N GLU A 556 24.49 -23.65 17.25
CA GLU A 556 24.65 -24.80 16.38
C GLU A 556 26.10 -24.97 15.87
N LEU A 557 26.92 -23.92 15.86
CA LEU A 557 28.30 -23.96 15.32
C LEU A 557 29.42 -23.77 16.37
N MET A 558 29.10 -23.50 17.63
CA MET A 558 30.10 -23.42 18.71
C MET A 558 30.43 -24.79 19.35
N PHE A 559 29.75 -25.86 18.94
CA PHE A 559 30.08 -27.26 19.24
C PHE A 559 30.50 -27.97 17.96
#